data_AF-A0A962HVC7-F1
#
_entry.id   AF-A0A962HVC7-F1
#
_cell.length_a   1.000
_cell.length_b   1.000
_cell.length_c   1.000
_cell.angle_alpha   90.00
_cell.angle_beta   90.00
_cell.angle_gamma   90.00
#
_symmetry.space_group_name_H-M   'P 1'
#
loop_
_entity.id
_entity.type
_entity.pdbx_description
1 polymer ?
#
loop_
_entity_poly.entity_id
_entity_poly.type
_entity_poly.pdbx_seq_one_letter_code
_entity_poly.pdbx_strand_id
1 'polypeptide(L)'
;MMTVKFAVISIGLAAGSEVDLLPFFTARYFGIKAYGKLYGWMFVAFYAGVGFGPPFLGYMYDQHGGYAEGLTYIVPVLALGAFAVLTLGRSPQAQVP
;
A
#
# COMPACT_ATOMS: atom_id res chain seq x y z
N MET A 1 -11.14 18.47 15.63
CA MET A 1 -11.46 17.13 16.19
C MET A 1 -12.21 16.22 15.19
N MET A 2 -13.27 16.68 14.51
CA MET A 2 -14.04 15.82 13.60
C MET A 2 -13.23 15.31 12.40
N THR A 3 -12.41 16.16 11.77
CA THR A 3 -11.56 15.80 10.62
C THR A 3 -10.56 14.69 10.94
N VAL A 4 -9.94 14.73 12.12
CA VAL A 4 -8.96 13.71 12.55
C VAL A 4 -9.63 12.36 12.74
N LYS A 5 -10.87 12.31 13.25
CA LYS A 5 -11.61 11.06 13.40
C LYS A 5 -11.87 10.41 12.05
N PHE A 6 -12.35 11.18 11.07
CA PHE A 6 -12.56 10.68 9.71
C PHE A 6 -11.25 10.18 9.10
N ALA A 7 -10.15 10.94 9.24
CA ALA A 7 -8.85 10.52 8.72
C ALA A 7 -8.40 9.17 9.31
N VAL A 8 -8.49 9.00 10.64
CA VAL A 8 -8.10 7.74 11.31
C VAL A 8 -8.99 6.57 10.87
N ILE A 9 -10.30 6.79 10.73
CA ILE A 9 -11.23 5.76 10.23
C ILE A 9 -10.87 5.37 8.79
N SER A 10 -10.60 6.33 7.92
CA SER A 10 -10.20 6.07 6.54
C SER A 10 -8.89 5.30 6.45
N ILE A 11 -7.89 5.64 7.27
CA ILE A 11 -6.62 4.91 7.34
C ILE A 11 -6.85 3.48 7.82
N GLY A 12 -7.69 3.28 8.85
CA GLY A 12 -8.02 1.93 9.35
C GLY A 12 -8.72 1.06 8.30
N LEU A 13 -9.68 1.62 7.55
CA LEU A 13 -10.34 0.93 6.45
C LEU A 13 -9.37 0.57 5.32
N ALA A 14 -8.51 1.51 4.93
CA ALA A 14 -7.50 1.29 3.90
C ALA A 14 -6.53 0.17 4.30
N ALA A 15 -5.97 0.24 5.52
CA ALA A 15 -5.04 -0.76 6.04
C ALA A 15 -5.66 -2.17 6.07
N GLY A 16 -6.94 -2.30 6.44
CA GLY A 16 -7.64 -3.59 6.41
C GLY A 16 -7.79 -4.14 4.98
N SER A 17 -8.20 -3.27 4.04
CA SER A 17 -8.37 -3.69 2.65
C SER A 17 -7.07 -4.10 1.97
N GLU A 18 -5.94 -3.44 2.28
CA GLU A 18 -4.66 -3.70 1.62
C GLU A 18 -4.13 -5.12 1.92
N VAL A 19 -4.24 -5.55 3.18
CA VAL A 19 -3.70 -6.83 3.65
C VAL A 19 -4.40 -8.02 2.99
N ASP A 20 -5.68 -7.88 2.64
CA ASP A 20 -6.44 -8.94 1.94
C ASP A 20 -6.29 -8.87 0.41
N LEU A 21 -6.10 -7.68 -0.15
CA LEU A 21 -5.98 -7.49 -1.60
C LEU A 21 -4.67 -8.03 -2.17
N LEU A 22 -3.55 -7.85 -1.45
CA LEU A 22 -2.24 -8.36 -1.87
C LEU A 22 -2.22 -9.89 -2.12
N PRO A 23 -2.61 -10.74 -1.14
CA PRO A 23 -2.67 -12.19 -1.36
C PRO A 23 -3.74 -12.57 -2.39
N PHE A 24 -4.89 -11.89 -2.39
CA PHE A 24 -5.95 -12.13 -3.37
C PHE A 24 -5.48 -11.89 -4.81
N PHE A 25 -4.84 -10.76 -5.10
CA PHE A 25 -4.31 -10.46 -6.43
C PHE A 25 -3.16 -11.39 -6.81
N THR A 26 -2.28 -11.73 -5.87
CA THR A 26 -1.19 -12.68 -6.13
C THR A 26 -1.75 -14.03 -6.60
N ALA A 27 -2.72 -14.58 -5.87
CA ALA A 27 -3.35 -15.84 -6.22
C ALA A 27 -4.14 -15.74 -7.54
N ARG A 28 -4.82 -14.62 -7.76
CA ARG A 28 -5.73 -14.45 -8.90
C ARG A 28 -5.03 -14.16 -10.23
N TYR A 29 -3.93 -13.42 -10.23
CA TYR A 29 -3.19 -13.09 -11.46
C TYR A 29 -2.13 -14.15 -11.81
N PHE A 30 -1.48 -14.74 -10.81
CA PHE A 30 -0.33 -15.62 -11.03
C PHE A 30 -0.60 -17.09 -10.69
N GLY A 31 -1.75 -17.40 -10.10
CA GLY A 31 -2.11 -18.75 -9.65
C GLY A 31 -1.32 -19.19 -8.41
N ILE A 32 -1.61 -20.40 -7.93
CA ILE A 32 -1.06 -20.91 -6.67
C ILE A 32 0.29 -21.64 -6.80
N LYS A 33 0.73 -21.98 -8.02
CA LYS A 33 1.93 -22.80 -8.26
C LYS A 33 3.23 -22.19 -7.72
N ALA A 34 3.37 -20.88 -7.80
CA ALA A 34 4.54 -20.14 -7.31
C ALA A 34 4.16 -19.06 -6.28
N TYR A 35 3.01 -19.23 -5.61
CA TYR A 35 2.40 -18.22 -4.75
C TYR A 35 3.35 -17.72 -3.66
N GLY A 36 3.96 -18.63 -2.89
CA GLY A 36 4.85 -18.26 -1.80
C GLY A 36 6.05 -17.41 -2.24
N LYS A 37 6.61 -17.69 -3.43
CA LYS A 37 7.73 -16.90 -3.97
C LYS A 37 7.30 -15.50 -4.39
N LEU A 38 6.18 -15.38 -5.11
CA LEU A 38 5.67 -14.10 -5.58
C LEU A 38 5.18 -13.24 -4.42
N TYR A 39 4.41 -13.83 -3.51
CA TYR A 39 3.91 -13.17 -2.32
C TYR A 39 5.05 -12.72 -1.40
N GLY A 40 6.12 -13.53 -1.28
CA GLY A 40 7.34 -13.15 -0.56
C GLY A 40 8.00 -11.88 -1.13
N TRP A 41 8.10 -11.76 -2.45
CA TRP A 41 8.62 -10.54 -3.09
C TRP A 41 7.73 -9.32 -2.84
N MET A 42 6.41 -9.49 -2.84
CA MET A 42 5.48 -8.41 -2.51
C MET A 42 5.63 -7.97 -1.05
N PHE A 43 5.84 -8.91 -0.13
CA PHE A 43 6.15 -8.60 1.26
C PHE A 43 7.47 -7.85 1.43
N VAL A 44 8.51 -8.19 0.67
CA VAL A 44 9.78 -7.45 0.68
C VAL A 44 9.56 -5.99 0.28
N ALA A 45 8.80 -5.75 -0.79
CA ALA A 45 8.47 -4.39 -1.21
C ALA A 45 7.61 -3.65 -0.16
N PHE A 46 6.63 -4.34 0.43
CA PHE A 46 5.78 -3.79 1.49
C PHE A 46 6.60 -3.36 2.71
N TYR A 47 7.45 -4.25 3.24
CA TYR A 47 8.28 -3.94 4.40
C TYR A 47 9.39 -2.94 4.09
N ALA A 48 9.88 -2.86 2.85
CA ALA A 48 10.77 -1.78 2.44
C ALA A 48 10.08 -0.42 2.57
N GLY A 49 8.81 -0.31 2.16
CA GLY A 49 7.99 0.90 2.36
C GLY A 49 7.78 1.22 3.84
N VAL A 50 7.41 0.21 4.65
CA VAL A 50 7.26 0.37 6.11
C VAL A 50 8.56 0.85 6.76
N GLY A 51 9.71 0.34 6.33
CA GLY A 51 11.02 0.76 6.83
C GLY A 51 11.42 2.17 6.37
N PHE A 52 11.04 2.57 5.16
CA PHE A 52 11.37 3.88 4.60
C PHE A 52 10.49 5.01 5.15
N GLY A 53 9.23 4.71 5.51
CA GLY A 53 8.26 5.71 5.96
C GLY A 53 8.71 6.58 7.14
N PRO A 54 9.10 6.01 8.29
CA PRO A 54 9.49 6.78 9.47
C PRO A 54 10.73 7.66 9.25
N PRO A 55 11.85 7.17 8.67
CA PRO A 55 12.99 8.01 8.34
C PRO A 55 12.63 9.16 7.38
N PHE A 56 11.80 8.89 6.37
CA PHE A 56 11.34 9.93 5.43
C PHE A 56 10.53 11.02 6.13
N LEU A 57 9.57 10.64 6.98
CA LEU A 57 8.77 11.59 7.76
C LEU A 57 9.62 12.36 8.78
N GLY A 58 10.59 11.71 9.40
CA GLY A 58 11.55 12.36 10.30
C GLY A 58 12.38 13.42 9.57
N TYR A 59 12.91 13.09 8.40
CA TYR A 59 13.64 14.05 7.56
C TYR A 59 12.77 15.24 7.13
N MET A 60 11.51 14.98 6.74
CA MET A 60 10.56 16.06 6.40
C MET A 60 10.25 16.95 7.60
N TYR A 61 10.13 16.36 8.79
CA TYR A 61 9.93 17.07 10.04
C TYR A 61 11.14 17.95 10.38
N ASP A 62 12.36 17.45 10.25
CA ASP A 62 13.59 18.21 10.54
C ASP A 62 13.73 19.45 9.64
N GLN A 63 13.25 19.39 8.39
CA GLN A 63 13.33 20.53 7.47
C GLN A 63 12.21 21.56 7.65
N HIS A 64 10.99 21.13 7.95
CA HIS A 64 9.80 22.01 7.95
C HIS A 64 9.28 22.31 9.37
N GLY A 65 9.82 21.64 10.40
CA GLY A 65 9.38 21.73 11.78
C GLY A 65 8.01 21.09 12.05
N GLY A 66 7.48 20.29 11.12
CA GLY A 66 6.13 19.73 11.23
C GLY A 66 5.86 18.57 10.26
N TYR A 67 4.80 17.81 10.55
CA TYR A 67 4.40 16.63 9.76
C TYR A 67 3.43 16.95 8.61
N ALA A 68 2.88 18.16 8.55
CA ALA A 68 1.86 18.51 7.56
C ALA A 68 2.37 18.36 6.12
N GLU A 69 3.60 18.82 5.85
CA GLU A 69 4.25 18.68 4.54
C GLU A 69 4.51 17.21 4.22
N GLY A 70 5.12 16.46 5.15
CA GLY A 70 5.38 15.03 4.98
C GLY A 70 4.11 14.21 4.72
N LEU A 71 3.02 14.50 5.43
CA LEU A 71 1.70 13.87 5.21
C LEU A 71 1.13 14.23 3.84
N THR A 72 1.31 15.47 3.39
CA THR A 72 0.87 15.92 2.06
C THR A 72 1.66 15.21 0.95
N TYR A 73 2.96 14.96 1.15
CA TYR A 73 3.80 14.16 0.24
C TYR A 73 3.37 12.69 0.13
N ILE A 74 2.78 12.11 1.18
CA ILE A 74 2.30 10.72 1.15
C ILE A 74 1.06 10.58 0.24
N VAL A 75 0.24 11.62 0.12
CA VAL A 75 -0.99 11.61 -0.71
C VAL A 75 -0.71 11.24 -2.18
N PRO A 76 0.18 11.90 -2.93
CA PRO A 76 0.47 11.53 -4.31
C PRO A 76 1.09 10.14 -4.44
N VAL A 77 1.88 9.68 -3.46
CA VAL A 77 2.46 8.33 -3.46
C VAL A 77 1.36 7.27 -3.34
N LEU A 78 0.40 7.47 -2.43
CA LEU A 78 -0.77 6.60 -2.31
C LEU A 78 -1.66 6.65 -3.56
N ALA A 79 -1.84 7.83 -4.16
CA ALA A 79 -2.60 7.99 -5.39
C ALA A 79 -1.95 7.24 -6.57
N LEU A 80 -0.62 7.27 -6.67
CA LEU A 80 0.13 6.49 -7.66
C LEU A 80 -0.04 4.98 -7.44
N GLY A 81 0.00 4.51 -6.19
CA GLY A 81 -0.27 3.12 -5.85
C GLY A 81 -1.70 2.69 -6.24
N ALA A 82 -2.69 3.50 -5.91
CA ALA A 82 -4.08 3.26 -6.31
C ALA A 82 -4.23 3.24 -7.84
N PHE A 83 -3.58 4.17 -8.55
CA PHE A 83 -3.57 4.20 -10.00
C PHE A 83 -2.93 2.94 -10.61
N ALA A 84 -1.79 2.49 -10.06
CA ALA A 84 -1.14 1.25 -10.49
C ALA A 84 -2.08 0.04 -10.34
N VAL A 85 -2.82 -0.04 -9.22
CA VAL A 85 -3.81 -1.09 -9.00
C VAL A 85 -4.96 -1.01 -10.02
N LEU A 86 -5.44 0.20 -10.34
CA LEU A 86 -6.48 0.39 -11.36
C LEU A 86 -6.00 -0.03 -12.77
N THR A 87 -4.71 0.14 -13.07
CA THR A 87 -4.13 -0.25 -14.37
C THR A 87 -3.85 -1.75 -14.52
N LEU A 88 -3.95 -2.56 -13.46
CA LEU A 88 -3.74 -4.02 -13.52
C LEU A 88 -4.68 -4.75 -14.50
N GLY A 89 -5.73 -4.06 -14.99
CA GLY A 89 -6.64 -4.59 -16.01
C GLY A 89 -7.54 -5.69 -15.46
N ARG A 90 -8.28 -6.36 -16.34
CA ARG A 90 -9.14 -7.47 -15.93
C ARG A 90 -8.26 -8.71 -15.73
N SER A 91 -8.25 -9.28 -14.53
CA SER A 91 -7.49 -10.51 -14.26
C SER A 91 -7.79 -11.57 -15.32
N PRO A 92 -6.78 -12.10 -16.04
CA PRO A 92 -6.94 -13.39 -16.69
C PRO A 92 -7.41 -14.33 -15.59
N GLN A 93 -8.51 -15.06 -15.80
CA GLN A 93 -8.91 -16.09 -14.83
C GLN A 93 -7.74 -17.07 -14.75
N ALA A 94 -6.87 -16.95 -13.74
CA ALA A 94 -5.89 -17.97 -13.45
C ALA A 94 -6.70 -19.24 -13.20
N GLN A 95 -6.57 -20.19 -14.13
CA GLN A 95 -7.34 -21.43 -14.16
C GLN A 95 -7.29 -22.07 -12.76
N VAL A 96 -8.45 -22.03 -12.11
CA VAL A 96 -8.72 -22.79 -10.90
C VAL A 96 -8.75 -24.25 -11.37
N PRO A 97 -7.88 -25.15 -10.87
CA PRO A 97 -8.09 -26.57 -11.07
C PRO A 97 -9.38 -27.03 -10.38
#